data_AF-A0A6G4MVF2-F1
#
_entry.id   AF-A0A6G4MVF2-F1
#
_cell.length_a   1.000
_cell.length_b   1.000
_cell.length_c   1.000
_cell.angle_alpha   90.00
_cell.angle_beta   90.00
_cell.angle_gamma   90.00
#
_symmetry.space_group_name_H-M   'P 1'
#
loop_
_entity.id
_entity.type
_entity.pdbx_description
1 polymer ?
#
loop_
_entity_poly.entity_id
_entity_poly.type
_entity_poly.pdbx_seq_one_letter_code
_entity_poly.pdbx_strand_id
1 'polypeptide(L)'
;GEQAKARHRSLAEVLQEDTGVTLPAELAVMLGRLERELRQGSVSEESQQWLAQCGLTAEQMAAQLEAEYIPERKLHLYHCDHRGLPQALISPEGETAWRGEYDEWGNLLGEESTQHLQQSLRLPGQQYDEESGRYY
;
A
#
# COMPACT_ATOMS: atom_id res chain seq x y z
N GLY A 1 -12.08 -0.38 0.74
CA GLY A 1 -10.92 -0.70 1.58
C GLY A 1 -9.63 -0.33 0.85
N GLU A 2 -8.50 -0.26 1.54
CA GLU A 2 -7.19 0.08 0.95
C GLU A 2 -6.81 -0.78 -0.26
N GLN A 3 -7.25 -2.04 -0.32
CA GLN A 3 -7.07 -2.91 -1.48
C GLN A 3 -7.68 -2.36 -2.78
N ALA A 4 -8.80 -1.62 -2.69
CA ALA A 4 -9.39 -0.96 -3.85
C ALA A 4 -8.63 0.30 -4.27
N LYS A 5 -7.91 0.94 -3.34
CA LYS A 5 -7.03 2.08 -3.64
C LYS A 5 -5.70 1.63 -4.25
N ALA A 6 -5.26 0.40 -3.93
CA ALA A 6 -4.03 -0.19 -4.44
C ALA A 6 -4.13 -0.72 -5.88
N ARG A 7 -5.34 -0.89 -6.43
CA ARG A 7 -5.51 -1.31 -7.82
C ARG A 7 -5.33 -0.10 -8.73
N HIS A 8 -4.21 -0.05 -9.46
CA HIS A 8 -4.01 0.86 -10.58
C HIS A 8 -4.34 0.13 -11.89
N ARG A 9 -4.84 0.85 -12.89
CA ARG A 9 -4.98 0.34 -14.26
C ARG A 9 -3.59 0.29 -14.90
N SER A 10 -3.35 -0.75 -15.68
CA SER A 10 -2.17 -0.85 -16.54
C SER A 10 -2.28 0.11 -17.71
N LEU A 11 -1.15 0.44 -18.35
CA LEU A 11 -1.13 1.28 -19.55
C LEU A 11 -2.03 0.71 -20.66
N ALA A 12 -2.08 -0.61 -20.79
CA ALA A 12 -2.95 -1.28 -21.74
C ALA A 12 -4.45 -1.14 -21.39
N GLU A 13 -4.82 -1.15 -20.11
CA GLU A 13 -6.20 -0.92 -19.67
C GLU A 13 -6.62 0.53 -19.89
N VAL A 14 -5.76 1.50 -19.55
CA VAL A 14 -6.02 2.94 -19.78
C VAL A 14 -6.28 3.19 -21.27
N LEU A 15 -5.40 2.70 -22.15
CA LEU A 15 -5.56 2.89 -23.59
C LEU A 15 -6.80 2.19 -24.16
N GLN A 16 -7.17 1.01 -23.65
CA GLN A 16 -8.39 0.32 -24.07
C GLN A 16 -9.65 1.09 -23.69
N GLU A 17 -9.67 1.66 -22.49
CA GLU A 17 -10.82 2.45 -22.01
C GLU A 17 -10.95 3.78 -22.75
N ASP A 18 -9.85 4.49 -22.99
CA ASP A 18 -9.84 5.78 -23.68
C ASP A 18 -10.21 5.64 -25.17
N THR A 19 -9.77 4.57 -25.81
CA THR A 19 -10.04 4.35 -27.25
C THR A 19 -11.30 3.54 -27.51
N GLY A 20 -11.80 2.80 -26.52
CA GLY A 20 -12.91 1.85 -26.66
C GLY A 20 -12.57 0.61 -27.50
N VAL A 21 -11.29 0.38 -27.82
CA VAL A 21 -10.83 -0.74 -28.66
C VAL A 21 -10.22 -1.83 -27.81
N THR A 22 -10.66 -3.08 -27.97
CA THR A 22 -10.01 -4.24 -27.34
C THR A 22 -8.64 -4.49 -27.96
N LEU A 23 -7.59 -4.49 -27.14
CA LEU A 23 -6.24 -4.73 -27.62
C LEU A 23 -5.97 -6.24 -27.80
N PRO A 24 -5.31 -6.64 -28.92
CA PRO A 24 -4.73 -7.98 -29.06
C PRO A 24 -3.75 -8.32 -27.93
N ALA A 25 -3.67 -9.61 -27.57
CA ALA A 25 -2.81 -10.08 -26.47
C ALA A 25 -1.34 -9.70 -26.63
N GLU A 26 -0.81 -9.74 -27.86
CA GLU A 26 0.58 -9.36 -28.14
C GLU A 26 0.84 -7.88 -27.84
N LEU A 27 -0.05 -6.98 -28.26
CA LEU A 27 0.06 -5.55 -27.96
C LEU A 27 -0.06 -5.28 -26.45
N ALA A 28 -0.93 -5.99 -25.75
CA ALA A 28 -1.06 -5.88 -24.29
C ALA A 28 0.25 -6.28 -23.58
N VAL A 29 0.93 -7.34 -24.06
CA VAL A 29 2.24 -7.76 -23.53
C VAL A 29 3.32 -6.70 -23.81
N MET A 30 3.36 -6.13 -25.01
CA MET A 30 4.31 -5.06 -25.36
C MET A 30 4.09 -3.81 -24.51
N LEU A 31 2.83 -3.39 -24.31
CA LEU A 31 2.49 -2.28 -23.43
C LEU A 31 2.84 -2.56 -21.96
N GLY A 32 2.65 -3.79 -21.48
CA GLY A 32 3.06 -4.18 -20.13
C GLY A 32 4.58 -4.21 -19.94
N ARG A 33 5.35 -4.46 -21.01
CA ARG A 33 6.81 -4.25 -20.99
C ARG A 33 7.15 -2.76 -20.95
N LEU A 34 6.57 -1.98 -21.86
CA LEU A 34 6.81 -0.53 -21.94
C LEU A 34 6.46 0.17 -20.62
N GLU A 35 5.33 -0.19 -20.00
CA GLU A 35 4.93 0.35 -18.70
C GLU A 35 6.01 0.14 -17.63
N ARG A 36 6.58 -1.08 -17.53
CA ARG A 36 7.65 -1.35 -16.57
C ARG A 36 8.90 -0.52 -16.86
N GLU A 37 9.27 -0.40 -18.13
CA GLU A 37 10.42 0.40 -18.55
C GLU A 37 10.24 1.89 -18.23
N LEU A 38 9.04 2.43 -18.48
CA LEU A 38 8.70 3.81 -18.14
C LEU A 38 8.71 4.05 -16.63
N ARG A 39 8.15 3.13 -15.83
CA ARG A 39 8.18 3.22 -14.35
C ARG A 39 9.61 3.15 -13.79
N GLN A 40 10.51 2.45 -14.48
CA GLN A 40 11.94 2.38 -14.10
C GLN A 40 12.75 3.59 -14.61
N GLY A 41 12.14 4.48 -15.40
CA GLY A 41 12.81 5.65 -15.96
C GLY A 41 13.81 5.31 -17.08
N SER A 42 13.74 4.11 -17.66
CA SER A 42 14.66 3.66 -18.71
C SER A 42 13.92 2.84 -19.75
N VAL A 43 13.76 3.41 -20.95
CA VAL A 43 13.08 2.77 -22.09
C VAL A 43 14.10 2.14 -23.04
N SER A 44 13.91 0.86 -23.34
CA SER A 44 14.78 0.09 -24.23
C SER A 44 14.72 0.61 -25.67
N GLU A 45 15.81 0.45 -26.43
CA GLU A 45 15.85 0.86 -27.85
C GLU A 45 14.76 0.20 -28.67
N GLU A 46 14.45 -1.07 -28.40
CA GLU A 46 13.37 -1.82 -29.05
C GLU A 46 12.02 -1.14 -28.82
N SER A 47 11.71 -0.78 -27.58
CA SER A 47 10.47 -0.08 -27.24
C SER A 47 10.44 1.34 -27.81
N GLN A 48 11.57 2.05 -27.86
CA GLN A 48 11.66 3.36 -28.52
C GLN A 48 11.41 3.26 -30.03
N GLN A 49 12.02 2.28 -30.71
CA GLN A 49 11.82 2.05 -32.14
C GLN A 49 10.37 1.64 -32.45
N TRP A 50 9.77 0.82 -31.60
CA TRP A 50 8.37 0.44 -31.73
C TRP A 50 7.44 1.65 -31.60
N LEU A 51 7.66 2.51 -30.60
CA LEU A 51 6.90 3.75 -30.44
C LEU A 51 7.07 4.69 -31.64
N ALA A 52 8.30 4.83 -32.16
CA ALA A 52 8.58 5.65 -33.33
C ALA A 52 7.84 5.14 -34.58
N GLN A 53 7.75 3.82 -34.78
CA GLN A 53 6.95 3.22 -35.86
C GLN A 53 5.46 3.55 -35.73
N CYS A 54 4.96 3.69 -34.51
CA CYS A 54 3.59 4.12 -34.23
C CYS A 54 3.40 5.64 -34.24
N GLY A 55 4.47 6.44 -34.43
CA GLY A 55 4.41 7.90 -34.33
C GLY A 55 4.21 8.42 -32.90
N LEU A 56 4.54 7.61 -31.90
CA LEU A 56 4.42 7.91 -30.48
C LEU A 56 5.80 8.13 -29.84
N THR A 57 5.82 8.79 -28.69
CA THR A 57 7.02 9.00 -27.87
C THR A 57 6.85 8.37 -26.49
N ALA A 58 7.97 8.03 -25.86
CA ALA A 58 7.97 7.52 -24.49
C ALA A 58 7.34 8.52 -23.50
N GLU A 59 7.56 9.82 -23.71
CA GLU A 59 7.00 10.89 -22.89
C GLU A 59 5.46 10.94 -22.99
N GLN A 60 4.90 10.82 -24.20
CA GLN A 60 3.45 10.73 -24.38
C GLN A 60 2.86 9.50 -23.70
N MET A 61 3.54 8.35 -23.76
CA MET A 61 3.08 7.14 -23.07
C MET A 61 3.23 7.25 -21.55
N ALA A 62 4.28 7.89 -21.06
CA ALA A 62 4.47 8.17 -19.64
C ALA A 62 3.35 9.05 -19.08
N ALA A 63 2.87 10.02 -19.87
CA ALA A 63 1.76 10.89 -19.48
C ALA A 63 0.43 10.14 -19.30
N GLN A 64 0.28 8.94 -19.88
CA GLN A 64 -0.90 8.09 -19.73
C GLN A 64 -0.79 7.12 -18.54
N LEU A 65 0.37 7.03 -17.89
CA LEU A 65 0.52 6.16 -16.73
C LEU A 65 -0.26 6.72 -15.55
N GLU A 66 -1.07 5.86 -14.94
CA GLU A 66 -1.60 6.15 -13.63
C GLU A 66 -0.48 6.15 -12.59
N ALA A 67 -0.52 7.18 -11.73
CA ALA A 67 0.34 7.26 -10.57
C ALA A 67 0.17 5.99 -9.73
N GLU A 68 1.29 5.39 -9.34
CA GLU A 68 1.25 4.26 -8.44
C GLU A 68 0.69 4.72 -7.10
N TYR A 69 -0.27 3.98 -6.56
CA TYR A 69 -0.77 4.25 -5.23
C TYR A 69 0.32 3.89 -4.21
N ILE A 70 0.97 4.91 -3.67
CA ILE A 70 1.86 4.76 -2.53
C ILE A 70 1.00 4.96 -1.28
N PRO A 71 0.72 3.90 -0.48
CA PRO A 71 -0.07 4.05 0.73
C PRO A 71 0.64 5.00 1.69
N GLU A 72 -0.11 5.93 2.26
CA GLU A 72 0.40 6.76 3.35
C GLU A 72 0.74 5.87 4.54
N ARG A 73 2.00 5.92 4.97
CA ARG A 73 2.46 5.20 6.17
C ARG A 73 2.48 6.18 7.31
N LYS A 74 1.70 5.90 8.36
CA LYS A 74 1.78 6.62 9.63
C LYS A 74 2.65 5.82 10.58
N LEU A 75 3.58 6.51 11.23
CA LEU A 75 4.48 5.92 12.22
C LEU A 75 3.92 6.21 13.61
N HIS A 76 3.87 5.17 14.44
CA HIS A 76 3.60 5.32 15.87
C HIS A 76 4.66 4.55 16.65
N LEU A 77 5.10 5.12 17.77
CA LEU A 77 6.05 4.48 18.66
C LEU A 77 5.31 3.73 19.75
N TYR A 78 5.73 2.49 19.98
CA TYR A 78 5.23 1.69 21.10
C TYR A 78 5.85 2.16 22.41
N HIS A 79 5.00 2.53 23.36
CA HIS A 79 5.37 2.65 24.76
C HIS A 79 4.90 1.37 25.48
N CYS A 80 5.86 0.57 25.92
CA CYS A 80 5.61 -0.72 26.58
C CYS A 80 6.01 -0.69 28.06
N ASP A 81 5.37 -1.55 28.84
CA ASP A 81 5.80 -1.83 30.21
C ASP A 81 7.06 -2.73 30.25
N HIS A 82 7.54 -3.03 31.46
CA HIS A 82 8.73 -3.86 31.67
C HIS A 82 8.61 -5.32 31.18
N ARG A 83 7.39 -5.80 30.91
CA ARG A 83 7.11 -7.12 30.34
C ARG A 83 7.05 -7.07 28.81
N GLY A 84 7.13 -5.88 28.23
CA GLY A 84 6.97 -5.64 26.80
C GLY A 84 5.51 -5.48 26.37
N LEU A 85 4.55 -5.36 27.31
CA LEU A 85 3.14 -5.16 26.98
C LEU A 85 2.91 -3.73 26.49
N PRO A 86 2.34 -3.52 25.28
CA PRO A 86 1.97 -2.20 24.77
C PRO A 86 0.98 -1.49 25.69
N GLN A 87 1.35 -0.33 26.25
CA GLN A 87 0.44 0.51 27.02
C GLN A 87 -0.08 1.70 26.20
N ALA A 88 0.72 2.21 25.26
CA ALA A 88 0.32 3.31 24.40
C ALA A 88 1.01 3.29 23.03
N LEU A 89 0.36 3.92 22.05
CA LEU A 89 0.95 4.30 20.78
C LEU A 89 1.14 5.83 20.76
N ILE A 90 2.38 6.26 20.56
CA ILE A 90 2.75 7.68 20.53
C ILE A 90 2.89 8.12 19.07
N SER A 91 2.20 9.20 18.69
CA SER A 91 2.30 9.79 17.36
C SER A 91 3.67 10.45 17.14
N PRO A 92 4.04 10.78 15.89
CA PRO A 92 5.27 11.53 15.60
C PRO A 92 5.34 12.89 16.30
N GLU A 93 4.18 13.47 16.62
CA GLU A 93 4.05 14.75 17.35
C GLU A 93 4.21 14.59 18.86
N GLY A 94 4.38 13.36 19.36
CA GLY A 94 4.53 13.06 20.79
C GLY A 94 3.21 12.89 21.54
N GLU A 95 2.08 12.83 20.83
CA GLU A 95 0.76 12.67 21.43
C GLU A 95 0.38 11.19 21.59
N THR A 96 -0.42 10.87 22.62
CA THR A 96 -0.99 9.53 22.77
C THR A 96 -2.12 9.33 21.76
N ALA A 97 -1.87 8.53 20.72
CA ALA A 97 -2.85 8.22 19.68
C ALA A 97 -3.75 7.03 20.06
N TRP A 98 -3.24 6.13 20.89
CA TRP A 98 -3.95 4.99 21.45
C TRP A 98 -3.37 4.65 22.84
N ARG A 99 -4.22 4.18 23.76
CA ARG A 99 -3.85 3.71 25.10
C ARG A 99 -4.67 2.49 25.49
N GLY A 100 -4.02 1.49 26.06
CA GLY A 100 -4.65 0.31 26.64
C GLY A 100 -4.44 0.26 28.15
N GLU A 101 -5.48 -0.12 28.88
CA GLU A 101 -5.42 -0.45 30.30
C GLU A 101 -5.56 -1.96 30.47
N TYR A 102 -4.70 -2.54 31.31
CA TYR A 102 -4.59 -3.98 31.46
C TYR A 102 -4.59 -4.39 32.92
N ASP A 103 -5.10 -5.60 33.19
CA ASP A 103 -4.91 -6.24 34.49
C ASP A 103 -3.49 -6.80 34.67
N GLU A 104 -3.23 -7.37 35.83
CA GLU A 104 -1.94 -7.98 36.18
C GLU A 104 -1.55 -9.15 35.26
N TRP A 105 -2.53 -9.78 34.60
CA TRP A 105 -2.34 -10.90 33.68
C TRP A 105 -2.24 -10.47 32.21
N GLY A 106 -2.36 -9.17 31.91
CA GLY A 106 -2.25 -8.62 30.56
C GLY A 106 -3.56 -8.69 29.75
N ASN A 107 -4.70 -8.92 30.40
CA ASN A 107 -6.00 -8.81 29.74
C ASN A 107 -6.41 -7.34 29.63
N LEU A 108 -6.94 -6.95 28.48
CA LEU A 108 -7.39 -5.59 28.21
C LEU A 108 -8.66 -5.29 29.02
N LEU A 109 -8.58 -4.29 29.91
CA LEU A 109 -9.70 -3.79 30.71
C LEU A 109 -10.44 -2.64 29.99
N GLY A 110 -9.71 -1.87 29.19
CA GLY A 110 -10.25 -0.77 28.41
C GLY A 110 -9.21 -0.20 27.45
N GLU A 111 -9.68 0.49 26.42
CA GLU A 111 -8.82 1.23 25.50
C GLU A 111 -9.42 2.58 25.13
N GLU A 112 -8.53 3.53 24.86
CA GLU A 112 -8.85 4.86 24.33
C GLU A 112 -8.06 5.07 23.05
N SER A 113 -8.72 5.59 22.01
CA SER A 113 -8.10 5.77 20.69
C SER A 113 -8.60 7.06 20.06
N THR A 114 -7.72 8.05 19.95
CA THR A 114 -8.05 9.37 19.36
C THR A 114 -8.02 9.33 17.83
N GLN A 115 -7.34 8.34 17.25
CA GLN A 115 -7.19 8.15 15.79
C GLN A 115 -7.91 6.89 15.27
N HIS A 116 -8.81 6.29 16.05
CA HIS A 116 -9.47 5.01 15.74
C HIS A 116 -8.48 3.89 15.36
N LEU A 117 -7.29 3.93 15.95
CA LEU A 117 -6.29 2.88 15.88
C LEU A 117 -6.77 1.66 16.67
N GLN A 118 -6.51 0.49 16.10
CA GLN A 118 -6.61 -0.79 16.78
C GLN A 118 -5.19 -1.33 16.99
N GLN A 119 -4.93 -1.87 18.17
CA GLN A 119 -3.63 -2.42 18.55
C GLN A 119 -3.82 -3.88 18.98
N SER A 120 -3.19 -4.80 18.23
CA SER A 120 -3.37 -6.25 18.44
C SER A 120 -2.18 -6.95 19.10
N LEU A 121 -0.99 -6.34 19.16
CA LEU A 121 0.16 -6.96 19.84
C LEU A 121 -0.07 -6.98 21.35
N ARG A 122 0.38 -8.03 22.02
CA ARG A 122 0.26 -8.20 23.47
C ARG A 122 1.66 -8.39 24.06
N LEU A 123 1.84 -9.39 24.92
CA LEU A 123 3.16 -9.76 25.44
C LEU A 123 4.09 -10.18 24.28
N PRO A 124 5.42 -10.15 24.47
CA PRO A 124 6.38 -10.53 23.44
C PRO A 124 6.04 -11.88 22.80
N GLY A 125 5.91 -11.88 21.47
CA GLY A 125 5.52 -13.06 20.69
C GLY A 125 4.03 -13.37 20.70
N GLN A 126 3.17 -12.50 21.26
CA GLN A 126 1.71 -12.68 21.28
C GLN A 126 0.98 -11.64 20.43
N GLN A 127 0.05 -12.13 19.61
CA GLN A 127 -0.93 -11.32 18.90
C GLN A 127 -2.36 -11.73 19.29
N TYR A 128 -3.19 -10.74 19.61
CA TYR A 128 -4.63 -10.95 19.80
C TYR A 128 -5.33 -11.02 18.44
N ASP A 129 -6.12 -12.08 18.27
CA ASP A 129 -7.01 -12.27 17.14
C ASP A 129 -8.46 -12.08 17.59
N GLU A 130 -9.13 -11.08 17.01
CA GLU A 130 -10.52 -10.74 17.33
C GLU A 130 -11.49 -11.81 16.80
N GLU A 131 -11.17 -12.49 15.69
CA GLU A 131 -12.07 -13.47 15.07
C GLU A 131 -12.22 -14.72 15.96
N SER A 132 -11.13 -15.19 16.56
CA SER A 132 -11.13 -16.35 17.43
C SER A 132 -11.19 -16.02 18.93
N GLY A 133 -10.92 -14.77 19.32
CA GLY A 133 -10.80 -14.33 20.70
C GLY A 133 -9.57 -14.91 21.42
N ARG A 134 -8.52 -15.30 20.69
CA ARG A 134 -7.32 -15.97 21.23
C ARG A 134 -6.04 -15.15 21.07
N TYR A 135 -5.03 -15.55 21.83
CA TYR A 135 -3.66 -15.05 21.73
C TYR A 135 -2.79 -16.12 21.05
N TYR A 136 -2.04 -15.73 20.03
CA TYR A 136 -1.12 -16.58 19.26
C TYR A 136 0.32 -16.16 19.44
#